data_AF-A0A5J4QVD6-F1
#
_entry.id   AF-A0A5J4QVD6-F1
#
_cell.length_a   1.000
_cell.length_b   1.000
_cell.length_c   1.000
_cell.angle_alpha   90.00
_cell.angle_beta   90.00
_cell.angle_gamma   90.00
#
_symmetry.space_group_name_H-M   'P 1'
#
loop_
_entity.id
_entity.type
_entity.pdbx_description
1 polymer ?
#
loop_
_entity_poly.entity_id
_entity_poly.type
_entity_poly.pdbx_seq_one_letter_code
_entity_poly.pdbx_strand_id
1 'polypeptide(L)'
;MLSGTPEDMKRIQDEGRLDEWCQDNVDWLKKTYGVKNVVTTTLHMDGTTPHIHASVVPIVQGERRQKDSKKRKQEQEQTDKLKRKY
;
A
#
# COMPACT_ATOMS: atom_id res chain seq x y z
N MET A 1 3.51 9.49 -4.14
CA MET A 1 4.52 10.04 -5.07
C MET A 1 5.50 10.83 -4.24
N LEU A 2 6.79 10.49 -4.32
CA LEU A 2 7.87 11.16 -3.58
C LEU A 2 8.66 11.97 -4.60
N SER A 3 8.75 13.29 -4.41
CA SER A 3 9.46 14.22 -5.30
C SER A 3 9.95 15.41 -4.48
N GLY A 4 11.06 16.00 -4.91
CA GLY A 4 11.57 17.27 -4.39
C GLY A 4 11.09 18.48 -5.20
N THR A 5 11.59 19.66 -4.83
CA THR A 5 11.46 20.88 -5.66
C THR A 5 12.28 20.71 -6.95
N PRO A 6 11.94 21.40 -8.05
CA PRO A 6 12.70 21.30 -9.30
C PRO A 6 14.18 21.64 -9.14
N GLU A 7 14.49 22.63 -8.30
CA GLU A 7 15.85 23.07 -8.01
C GLU A 7 16.65 22.01 -7.24
N ASP A 8 16.05 21.40 -6.22
CA ASP A 8 16.68 20.33 -5.44
C ASP A 8 16.90 19.07 -6.28
N MET A 9 15.89 18.67 -7.06
CA MET A 9 16.01 17.49 -7.91
C MET A 9 17.07 17.66 -9.00
N LYS A 10 17.18 18.88 -9.56
CA LYS A 10 18.23 19.21 -10.53
C LYS A 10 19.60 19.18 -9.88
N ARG A 11 19.74 19.73 -8.66
CA ARG A 11 20.99 19.68 -7.90
C ARG A 11 21.44 18.25 -7.60
N ILE A 12 20.54 17.42 -7.07
CA ILE A 12 20.82 16.01 -6.75
C ILE A 12 21.21 15.21 -8.01
N GLN A 13 20.58 15.54 -9.15
CA GLN A 13 20.94 14.96 -10.45
C GLN A 13 22.33 15.40 -10.94
N ASP A 14 22.64 16.69 -10.84
CA ASP A 14 23.93 17.25 -11.25
C ASP A 14 25.09 16.72 -10.38
N GLU A 15 24.83 16.54 -9.07
CA GLU A 15 25.75 15.94 -8.11
C GLU A 15 25.88 14.41 -8.27
N GLY A 16 25.07 13.77 -9.11
CA GLY A 16 25.06 12.31 -9.29
C GLY A 16 24.54 11.53 -8.07
N ARG A 17 23.86 12.20 -7.14
CA ARG A 17 23.39 11.66 -5.85
C ARG A 17 21.96 11.11 -5.89
N LEU A 18 21.44 10.85 -7.10
CA LEU A 18 20.11 10.28 -7.29
C LEU A 18 19.97 8.92 -6.64
N ASP A 19 21.03 8.09 -6.65
CA ASP A 19 21.02 6.77 -6.04
C ASP A 19 20.88 6.85 -4.51
N GLU A 20 21.65 7.73 -3.87
CA GLU A 20 21.54 8.01 -2.43
C GLU A 20 20.13 8.51 -2.07
N TRP A 21 19.60 9.45 -2.84
CA TRP A 21 18.25 9.97 -2.63
C TRP A 21 17.19 8.86 -2.80
N CYS A 22 17.32 8.01 -3.80
CA CYS A 22 16.44 6.85 -3.98
C CYS A 22 16.53 5.90 -2.78
N GLN A 23 17.74 5.58 -2.33
CA GLN A 23 17.97 4.68 -1.21
C GLN A 23 17.37 5.23 0.09
N ASP A 24 17.55 6.51 0.39
CA ASP A 24 16.98 7.16 1.57
C ASP A 24 15.45 7.13 1.57
N ASN A 25 14.83 7.37 0.41
CA ASN A 25 13.37 7.29 0.26
C ASN A 25 12.86 5.85 0.45
N VAL A 26 13.58 4.86 -0.08
CA VAL A 26 13.26 3.44 0.11
C VAL A 26 13.41 3.03 1.57
N ASP A 27 14.46 3.47 2.25
CA ASP A 27 14.70 3.18 3.66
C ASP A 27 13.61 3.80 4.55
N TRP A 28 13.22 5.04 4.27
CA TRP A 28 12.10 5.69 4.93
C TRP A 28 10.78 4.92 4.72
N LEU A 29 10.50 4.45 3.50
CA LEU A 29 9.32 3.63 3.20
C LEU A 29 9.33 2.30 3.97
N LYS A 30 10.48 1.63 4.02
CA LYS A 30 10.66 0.37 4.77
C LYS A 30 10.47 0.58 6.27
N LYS A 31 10.98 1.69 6.83
CA LYS A 31 10.84 2.03 8.25
C LYS A 31 9.40 2.41 8.62
N THR A 32 8.71 3.13 7.73
CA THR A 32 7.35 3.64 7.98
C THR A 32 6.28 2.57 7.78
N TYR A 33 6.38 1.81 6.69
CA TYR A 33 5.35 0.84 6.30
C TYR A 33 5.74 -0.61 6.58
N GLY A 34 6.99 -0.89 6.91
CA GLY A 34 7.52 -2.24 7.07
C GLY A 34 8.01 -2.82 5.75
N VAL A 35 9.16 -3.49 5.79
CA VAL A 35 9.85 -4.04 4.61
C VAL A 35 8.95 -4.94 3.75
N LYS A 36 8.05 -5.69 4.37
CA LYS A 36 7.13 -6.61 3.68
C LYS A 36 5.99 -5.91 2.94
N ASN A 37 5.72 -4.65 3.25
CA ASN A 37 4.59 -3.91 2.70
C ASN A 37 5.00 -3.03 1.51
N VAL A 38 6.29 -2.83 1.25
CA VAL A 38 6.79 -2.06 0.12
C VAL A 38 6.99 -3.01 -1.07
N VAL A 39 6.19 -2.85 -2.13
CA VAL A 39 6.15 -3.80 -3.27
C VAL A 39 7.01 -3.34 -4.44
N THR A 40 6.95 -2.05 -4.78
CA THR A 40 7.73 -1.50 -5.89
C THR A 40 8.03 -0.03 -5.66
N THR A 41 9.23 0.39 -6.07
CA THR A 41 9.68 1.79 -6.11
C THR A 41 10.32 2.05 -7.45
N THR A 42 9.66 2.85 -8.29
CA THR A 42 10.12 3.18 -9.66
C THR A 42 10.56 4.63 -9.71
N LEU A 43 11.79 4.88 -10.14
CA LEU A 43 12.28 6.22 -10.46
C LEU A 43 11.87 6.59 -11.88
N HIS A 44 11.12 7.67 -12.04
CA HIS A 44 10.78 8.25 -13.32
C HIS A 44 11.68 9.47 -13.58
N MET A 45 12.53 9.38 -14.60
CA MET A 45 13.45 10.45 -15.05
C MET A 45 12.99 11.14 -16.34
N ASP A 46 11.82 10.77 -16.87
CA ASP A 46 11.29 11.19 -18.18
C ASP A 46 10.58 12.56 -18.16
N GLY A 47 10.32 13.14 -16.98
CA GLY A 47 9.65 14.44 -16.83
C GLY A 47 10.57 15.61 -16.47
N THR A 48 10.02 16.84 -16.44
CA THR A 48 10.69 18.08 -15.99
C THR A 48 11.35 17.96 -14.61
N THR A 49 10.84 17.05 -13.78
CA THR A 49 11.37 16.72 -12.45
C THR A 49 11.44 15.21 -12.25
N PRO A 50 12.61 14.67 -11.86
CA PRO A 50 12.71 13.28 -11.46
C PRO A 50 11.83 13.00 -10.24
N HIS A 51 11.09 11.89 -10.25
CA HIS A 51 10.16 11.54 -9.16
C HIS A 51 10.07 10.02 -8.94
N ILE A 52 9.82 9.61 -7.69
CA ILE A 52 9.69 8.19 -7.32
C ILE A 52 8.21 7.83 -7.13
N HIS A 53 7.81 6.75 -7.82
CA HIS A 53 6.53 6.07 -7.63
C HIS A 53 6.72 4.86 -6.72
N ALA A 54 6.21 4.94 -5.50
CA ALA A 54 6.21 3.84 -4.56
C ALA A 54 4.79 3.24 -4.44
N SER A 55 4.65 1.92 -4.57
CA SER A 55 3.42 1.19 -4.25
C SER A 55 3.61 0.36 -2.98
N VAL A 56 2.76 0.64 -2.00
CA VAL A 56 2.77 -0.02 -0.68
C VAL A 56 1.47 -0.82 -0.54
N VAL A 57 1.59 -2.12 -0.30
CA VAL A 57 0.46 -3.01 0.00
C VAL A 57 0.52 -3.36 1.48
N PRO A 58 -0.42 -2.89 2.31
CA PRO A 58 -0.44 -3.24 3.72
C PRO A 58 -0.81 -4.72 3.88
N ILE A 59 0.17 -5.57 4.17
CA ILE A 59 -0.06 -6.98 4.52
C ILE A 59 -0.50 -7.02 5.99
N VAL A 60 -1.81 -7.07 6.21
CA VAL A 60 -2.37 -7.33 7.54
C VAL A 60 -2.30 -8.83 7.84
N GLN A 61 -1.56 -9.24 8.88
CA GLN A 61 -1.67 -10.58 9.47
C GLN A 61 -2.87 -10.69 10.44
N GLY A 62 -3.94 -9.95 10.17
CA GLY A 62 -5.18 -10.01 10.93
C GLY A 62 -6.17 -10.92 10.21
N GLU A 63 -6.76 -11.88 10.92
CA GLU A 63 -7.87 -12.68 10.41
C GLU A 63 -8.89 -11.75 9.75
N ARG A 64 -9.22 -12.01 8.48
CA ARG A 64 -10.20 -11.23 7.72
C ARG A 64 -11.47 -11.17 8.55
N ARG A 65 -11.88 -9.97 9.00
CA ARG A 65 -13.21 -9.75 9.58
C ARG A 65 -14.25 -10.07 8.51
N GLN A 66 -14.65 -11.33 8.40
CA GLN A 66 -15.90 -11.68 7.75
C GLN A 66 -17.01 -11.04 8.58
N LYS A 67 -17.92 -10.31 7.92
CA LYS A 67 -19.16 -9.86 8.56
C LYS A 67 -19.80 -11.10 9.21
N ASP A 68 -20.00 -11.02 10.52
CA ASP A 68 -20.39 -12.13 11.38
C ASP A 68 -21.54 -12.94 10.77
N SER A 69 -21.22 -14.13 10.24
CA SER A 69 -22.16 -15.00 9.54
C SER A 69 -23.19 -15.64 10.47
N LYS A 70 -23.12 -15.40 11.80
CA LYS A 70 -24.05 -15.98 12.78
C LYS A 70 -25.47 -15.46 12.59
N LYS A 71 -25.65 -14.20 12.16
CA LYS A 71 -27.00 -13.65 11.87
C LYS A 71 -27.69 -14.38 10.71
N ARG A 72 -26.95 -14.71 9.65
CA ARG A 72 -27.50 -15.43 8.48
C ARG A 72 -27.91 -16.87 8.81
N LYS A 73 -27.14 -17.56 9.66
CA LYS A 73 -27.48 -18.93 10.07
C LYS A 73 -28.76 -18.98 10.90
N GLN A 74 -28.96 -18.05 11.83
CA GLN A 74 -30.19 -17.98 12.63
C GLN A 74 -31.42 -17.66 11.78
N GLU A 75 -31.34 -16.71 10.84
CA GLU A 75 -32.43 -16.41 9.90
C GLU A 75 -32.76 -17.59 8.97
N GLN A 76 -31.76 -18.31 8.47
CA GLN A 76 -31.98 -19.52 7.66
C GLN A 76 -32.62 -20.65 8.47
N GLU A 77 -32.13 -20.92 9.68
CA GLU A 77 -32.70 -21.98 10.51
C GLU A 77 -34.14 -21.67 10.94
N GLN A 78 -34.45 -20.41 11.18
CA GLN A 78 -35.79 -19.97 11.58
C GLN A 78 -36.77 -19.98 10.38
N THR A 79 -36.30 -19.64 9.17
CA THR A 79 -37.10 -19.74 7.95
C THR A 79 -37.33 -21.18 7.49
N ASP A 80 -36.34 -22.07 7.62
CA ASP A 80 -36.51 -23.50 7.33
C ASP A 80 -37.48 -24.19 8.31
N LYS A 81 -37.42 -23.86 9.60
CA LYS A 81 -38.38 -24.36 10.60
C LYS A 81 -39.82 -23.91 10.32
N LEU A 82 -40.01 -22.69 9.80
CA LEU A 82 -41.33 -22.20 9.42
C LEU A 82 -41.88 -22.95 8.20
N LYS A 83 -41.06 -23.19 7.18
CA LYS A 83 -41.46 -23.91 5.96
C LYS A 83 -41.78 -25.37 6.19
N ARG A 84 -41.18 -26.02 7.20
CA ARG A 84 -41.45 -27.42 7.55
C ARG A 84 -42.78 -27.60 8.29
N LYS A 85 -43.41 -26.50 8.73
CA LYS A 85 -44.63 -26.51 9.56
C LYS A 85 -45.92 -26.24 8.75
N TYR A 86 -45.79 -26.02 7.44
CA TYR A 86 -46.90 -25.90 6.48
C TYR A 86 -46.80 -27.00 5.44
#